data_AF-A0A850I7E0-F1
#
_entry.id   AF-A0A850I7E0-F1
#
_cell.length_a   1.000
_cell.length_b   1.000
_cell.length_c   1.000
_cell.angle_alpha   90.00
_cell.angle_beta   90.00
_cell.angle_gamma   90.00
#
_symmetry.space_group_name_H-M   'P 1'
#
loop_
_entity.id
_entity.type
_entity.pdbx_description
1 polymer ?
#
loop_
_entity_poly.entity_id
_entity_poly.type
_entity_poly.pdbx_seq_one_letter_code
_entity_poly.pdbx_strand_id
1 'polypeptide(L)' 'MADIEVYTARYEREHGHPPAGRRFWLFTLVSETGAILYEVKLNEQMIYPAALDRARATAEQRKAFRIIVEP' A
#
# COMPACT_ATOMS: atom_id res chain seq x y z
N MET A 1 12.07 0.22 14.98
CA MET A 1 11.42 0.51 13.68
C MET A 1 9.93 0.39 13.92
N ALA A 2 9.14 1.42 13.63
CA ALA A 2 7.69 1.31 13.79
C ALA A 2 7.18 0.33 12.72
N ASP A 3 6.46 -0.71 13.13
CA ASP A 3 5.80 -1.61 12.21
C ASP A 3 4.77 -0.82 11.39
N ILE A 4 5.02 -0.66 10.09
CA ILE A 4 4.11 0.03 9.18
C ILE A 4 2.92 -0.89 8.94
N GLU A 5 1.73 -0.43 9.33
CA GLU A 5 0.51 -1.22 9.21
C GLU A 5 0.08 -1.30 7.73
N VAL A 6 -0.31 -2.49 7.27
CA VAL A 6 -0.80 -2.68 5.89
C VAL A 6 -2.30 -2.99 5.94
N TYR A 7 -3.09 -2.11 5.33
CA TYR A 7 -4.54 -2.18 5.32
C TYR A 7 -5.05 -2.65 3.95
N THR A 8 -5.53 -3.89 3.90
CA THR A 8 -6.04 -4.55 2.69
C THR A 8 -7.56 -4.57 2.60
N ALA A 9 -8.28 -4.18 3.65
CA ALA A 9 -9.74 -4.35 3.70
C ALA A 9 -10.48 -3.55 2.62
N ARG A 10 -9.95 -2.41 2.17
CA ARG A 10 -10.52 -1.65 1.04
C ARG A 10 -10.43 -2.45 -0.26
N TYR A 11 -9.25 -3.02 -0.53
CA TYR A 11 -9.03 -3.91 -1.66
C TYR A 11 -9.96 -5.12 -1.64
N GLU A 12 -10.00 -5.83 -0.50
CA GLU A 12 -10.79 -7.04 -0.32
C GLU A 12 -12.29 -6.79 -0.44
N ARG A 13 -12.78 -5.64 0.01
CA ARG A 13 -14.19 -5.25 -0.15
C ARG A 13 -14.58 -5.11 -1.62
N GLU A 14 -13.68 -4.59 -2.45
CA GLU A 14 -13.97 -4.34 -3.87
C GLU A 14 -13.79 -5.59 -4.74
N HIS A 15 -12.74 -6.37 -4.48
CA HIS A 15 -12.39 -7.55 -5.31
C HIS A 15 -12.92 -8.88 -4.75
N GLY A 16 -13.38 -8.90 -3.50
CA GLY A 16 -13.89 -10.12 -2.83
C GLY A 16 -12.80 -11.12 -2.44
N HIS A 17 -11.52 -10.79 -2.63
CA HIS A 17 -10.38 -11.61 -2.26
C HIS A 17 -9.19 -10.76 -1.82
N PRO A 18 -8.21 -11.33 -1.08
CA PRO A 18 -6.98 -10.64 -0.70
C PRO A 18 -6.16 -10.15 -1.91
N PRO A 19 -5.32 -9.13 -1.73
CA PRO A 19 -4.35 -8.68 -2.74
C PRO A 19 -3.48 -9.84 -3.23
N ALA A 20 -3.63 -10.20 -4.49
CA ALA A 20 -2.88 -11.30 -5.09
C ALA A 20 -2.62 -11.05 -6.58
N GLY A 21 -1.71 -11.85 -7.14
CA GLY A 21 -1.40 -11.82 -8.57
C GLY A 21 -0.53 -10.64 -9.00
N ARG A 22 -0.41 -10.49 -10.33
CA ARG A 22 0.42 -9.48 -10.99
C ARG A 22 -0.47 -8.42 -11.64
N ARG A 23 -0.28 -7.15 -11.26
CA ARG A 23 -1.07 -6.01 -11.76
C ARG A 23 -0.36 -4.69 -11.50
N PHE A 24 -0.94 -3.60 -12.00
CA PHE A 24 -0.56 -2.25 -11.58
C PHE A 24 -1.11 -2.01 -10.18
N TRP A 25 -0.23 -1.72 -9.24
CA TRP A 25 -0.63 -1.50 -7.85
C TRP A 25 -0.63 -0.01 -7.51
N LEU A 26 -1.66 0.38 -6.76
CA LEU A 26 -1.78 1.69 -6.13
C LEU A 26 -1.81 1.49 -4.62
N PHE A 27 -1.02 2.32 -3.92
CA PHE A 27 -1.03 2.36 -2.46
C PHE A 27 -1.15 3.80 -1.97
N THR A 28 -1.92 3.99 -0.90
CA THR A 28 -2.03 5.28 -0.21
C THR A 28 -1.28 5.20 1.11
N LEU A 29 -0.34 6.12 1.33
CA LEU A 29 0.41 6.24 2.58
C LEU A 29 -0.29 7.26 3.48
N VAL A 30 -0.54 6.88 4.73
CA VAL A 30 -1.21 7.75 5.70
C VAL A 30 -0.36 7.95 6.96
N SER A 31 -0.49 9.13 7.56
CA SER A 31 0.09 9.46 8.86
C SER A 31 -0.64 8.76 10.00
N GLU A 32 -0.07 8.83 11.20
CA GLU A 32 -0.71 8.33 12.44
C GLU A 32 -2.04 9.03 12.73
N THR A 33 -2.17 10.30 12.33
CA THR A 33 -3.41 11.08 12.45
C THR A 33 -4.45 10.76 11.36
N GLY A 34 -4.14 9.84 10.44
CA GLY A 34 -5.01 9.45 9.33
C GLY A 34 -5.00 10.40 8.14
N ALA A 35 -4.09 11.37 8.09
CA ALA A 35 -3.93 12.25 6.93
C ALA A 35 -3.19 11.52 5.80
N ILE A 36 -3.62 11.74 4.55
CA ILE A 36 -2.93 11.21 3.38
C ILE A 36 -1.61 11.94 3.22
N LEU A 37 -0.50 11.20 3.23
CA LEU A 37 0.84 11.73 3.04
C LEU A 37 1.27 11.66 1.58
N TYR A 38 1.01 10.52 0.93
CA TYR A 38 1.52 10.26 -0.42
C TYR A 38 0.80 9.09 -1.09
N GLU A 39 0.76 9.10 -2.43
CA GLU A 39 0.28 7.97 -3.23
C GLU A 39 1.45 7.29 -3.95
N VAL A 40 1.58 5.98 -3.79
CA VAL A 40 2.56 5.16 -4.52
C VAL A 40 1.86 4.49 -5.69
N LYS A 41 2.04 5.06 -6.88
CA LYS A 41 1.56 4.52 -8.15
C LYS A 41 2.69 3.75 -8.83
N LEU A 42 2.54 2.43 -8.95
CA LEU A 42 3.51 1.62 -9.68
C LEU A 42 3.11 1.55 -11.16
N ASN A 43 3.93 2.16 -12.01
CA ASN A 43 3.73 2.24 -13.46
C ASN A 43 4.10 0.94 -14.22
N GLU A 44 4.37 -0.14 -13.49
CA GLU A 44 4.65 -1.45 -14.06
C GLU A 44 3.86 -2.52 -13.33
N GLN A 45 3.55 -3.62 -14.03
CA GLN A 45 2.84 -4.73 -13.40
C GLN A 45 3.78 -5.56 -12.54
N MET A 46 3.48 -5.63 -11.25
CA MET A 46 4.26 -6.37 -10.26
C MET A 46 3.38 -7.36 -9.50
N ILE A 47 3.99 -8.40 -8.95
CA ILE A 47 3.32 -9.24 -7.97
C ILE A 47 3.12 -8.46 -6.66
N TYR A 48 2.03 -8.73 -5.94
CA TYR A 48 1.69 -8.02 -4.71
C TYR A 48 2.86 -7.87 -3.71
N PRO A 49 3.63 -8.93 -3.38
CA PRO A 49 4.72 -8.79 -2.41
C PRO A 49 5.80 -7.79 -2.85
N ALA A 50 6.22 -7.87 -4.12
CA ALA A 50 7.23 -6.96 -4.67
C ALA A 50 6.73 -5.52 -4.78
N ALA A 51 5.43 -5.34 -5.05
CA ALA A 51 4.78 -4.04 -5.03
C ALA A 51 4.71 -3.45 -3.62
N LEU A 52 4.36 -4.29 -2.64
CA LEU A 52 4.28 -3.91 -1.23
C LEU A 52 5.65 -3.53 -0.67
N ASP A 53 6.73 -4.21 -1.05
CA ASP A 53 8.09 -3.83 -0.62
C ASP A 53 8.47 -2.41 -1.09
N ARG A 54 8.11 -2.05 -2.32
CA ARG A 54 8.32 -0.68 -2.81
C ARG A 54 7.47 0.35 -2.07
N ALA A 55 6.23 0.00 -1.75
CA ALA A 55 5.36 0.85 -0.95
C ALA A 55 5.93 1.03 0.47
N ARG A 56 6.45 -0.04 1.10
CA ARG A 56 7.12 -0.02 2.41
C ARG A 56 8.36 0.87 2.41
N ALA A 57 9.24 0.73 1.42
CA ALA A 57 10.42 1.60 1.29
C ALA A 57 10.02 3.09 1.19
N THR A 58 8.95 3.39 0.45
CA THR A 58 8.43 4.76 0.35
C THR A 58 7.78 5.22 1.66
N ALA A 59 7.05 4.34 2.34
CA ALA A 59 6.41 4.59 3.61
C ALA A 59 7.43 4.92 4.71
N GLU A 60 8.54 4.20 4.78
CA GLU A 60 9.65 4.48 5.70
C GLU A 60 10.26 5.87 5.44
N GLN A 61 10.55 6.20 4.18
CA GLN A 61 11.08 7.52 3.80
C GLN A 61 10.14 8.66 4.16
N ARG A 62 8.83 8.44 4.04
CA ARG A 62 7.79 9.43 4.34
C ARG A 62 7.35 9.41 5.81
N LYS A 63 7.90 8.52 6.64
CA LYS A 63 7.46 8.28 8.03
C LYS A 63 5.95 8.03 8.12
N ALA A 64 5.42 7.30 7.14
CA ALA A 64 4.03 6.89 7.14
C ALA A 64 3.77 5.85 8.24
N PHE A 65 2.58 5.93 8.82
CA PHE A 65 2.13 5.01 9.86
C PHE A 65 1.47 3.77 9.24
N ARG A 66 0.73 3.96 8.14
CA ARG A 66 -0.04 2.90 7.49
C ARG A 66 0.00 3.03 5.96
N ILE A 67 -0.05 1.88 5.29
CA ILE A 67 -0.20 1.71 3.85
C ILE A 67 -1.60 1.17 3.60
N ILE A 68 -2.39 1.83 2.77
CA ILE A 68 -3.68 1.34 2.28
C ILE A 68 -3.46 0.76 0.89
N VAL A 69 -3.89 -0.48 0.68
CA VAL A 69 -3.91 -1.10 -0.66
C VAL A 69 -5.18 -0.65 -1.37
N GLU A 70 -5.02 0.11 -2.43
CA GLU A 70 -6.13 0.59 -3.25
C GLU A 70 -6.54 -0.49 -4.28
N PRO A 71 -7.83 -0.54 -4.65
CA PRO A 71 -8.35 -1.51 -5.61
C PRO A 71 -7.75 -1.42 -7.01
#